data_AF-A0ABC8X5Q6-F1
#
_entry.id   AF-A0ABC8X5Q6-F1
#
_cell.length_a   1.000
_cell.length_b   1.000
_cell.length_c   1.000
_cell.angle_alpha   90.00
_cell.angle_beta   90.00
_cell.angle_gamma   90.00
#
_symmetry.space_group_name_H-M   'P 1'
#
loop_
_entity.id
_entity.type
_entity.pdbx_description
1 polymer ?
#
loop_
_entity_poly.entity_id
_entity_poly.type
_entity_poly.pdbx_seq_one_letter_code
_entity_poly.pdbx_strand_id
1 'polypeptide(L)'
;MAAPAPAPKPPPAARRLHVARCFPDPPPPAASKPPLGLRQLLSAVPDWADAVQERRIRDRRPLYDHASWREHRSSRRHLRHFLTSLSSRVILSLAPPVAAFTAFAAAIATYNTLLPAHALTASSLPYQLTAPALALLLVFRTEASYARFDEGRKAWMRVLAGAAELAGMVMHRPAAQHDDPLRQALINYILAFPVALKCHIICDSDVKTDLQGLLNEDDLNVVLASKHRPRCVIEFISQSLQMLDLDEQKRTIMESVCASSSSGFLFLSHTPDLLPDSSFSGILRSQ
;
A
#
# COMPACT_ATOMS: atom_id res chain seq x y z
N MET A 1 56.27 24.46 -3.19
CA MET A 1 55.09 25.18 -2.68
C MET A 1 53.97 24.96 -3.68
N ALA A 2 53.19 23.89 -3.53
CA ALA A 2 52.17 23.47 -4.50
C ALA A 2 50.82 24.12 -4.15
N ALA A 3 50.21 24.79 -5.12
CA ALA A 3 48.92 25.46 -4.97
C ALA A 3 47.78 24.42 -4.79
N PRO A 4 46.77 24.69 -3.95
CA PRO A 4 45.63 23.79 -3.77
C PRO A 4 44.69 23.83 -4.99
N ALA A 5 44.20 22.65 -5.37
CA ALA A 5 43.30 22.45 -6.51
C ALA A 5 41.92 23.14 -6.29
N PRO A 6 41.28 23.66 -7.36
CA PRO A 6 39.98 24.31 -7.27
C PRO A 6 38.86 23.32 -6.94
N ALA A 7 37.97 23.71 -6.03
CA ALA A 7 36.82 22.92 -5.58
C ALA A 7 35.85 22.58 -6.74
N PRO A 8 35.23 21.39 -6.74
CA PRO A 8 34.29 21.00 -7.79
C PRO A 8 33.00 21.83 -7.72
N LYS A 9 32.55 22.33 -8.88
CA LYS A 9 31.29 23.07 -9.05
C LYS A 9 30.09 22.17 -8.70
N PRO A 10 29.05 22.70 -8.02
CA PRO A 10 27.85 21.93 -7.71
C PRO A 10 27.09 21.56 -9.00
N PRO A 11 26.48 20.36 -9.06
CA PRO A 11 25.68 19.95 -10.21
C PRO A 11 24.42 20.84 -10.35
N PRO A 12 23.89 21.03 -11.57
CA PRO A 12 22.66 21.78 -11.79
C PRO A 12 21.51 21.10 -11.05
N ALA A 13 20.62 21.91 -10.46
CA ALA A 13 19.49 21.46 -9.67
C ALA A 13 18.61 20.50 -10.47
N ALA A 14 18.82 19.20 -10.27
CA ALA A 14 17.86 18.20 -10.67
C ALA A 14 16.54 18.56 -9.99
N ARG A 15 15.49 18.82 -10.77
CA ARG A 15 14.11 18.87 -10.29
C ARG A 15 13.83 17.52 -9.64
N ARG A 16 14.15 17.42 -8.35
CA ARG A 16 13.64 16.36 -7.48
C ARG A 16 12.14 16.57 -7.54
N LEU A 17 11.43 15.66 -8.22
CA LEU A 17 10.02 15.40 -7.94
C LEU A 17 9.96 14.87 -6.51
N HIS A 18 10.19 15.76 -5.55
CA HIS A 18 9.66 15.60 -4.23
C HIS A 18 8.15 15.56 -4.46
N VAL A 19 7.57 14.38 -4.32
CA VAL A 19 6.17 14.25 -3.94
C VAL A 19 6.08 14.88 -2.55
N ALA A 20 6.07 16.21 -2.55
CA ALA A 20 5.92 17.04 -1.37
C ALA A 20 4.53 16.76 -0.82
N ARG A 21 4.41 16.82 0.51
CA ARG A 21 3.11 16.87 1.19
C ARG A 21 2.26 17.97 0.53
N CYS A 22 1.24 17.61 -0.23
CA CYS A 22 0.40 18.60 -0.90
C CYS A 22 -0.70 19.19 0.00
N PHE A 23 -0.82 18.79 1.28
CA PHE A 23 -1.75 19.45 2.20
C PHE A 23 -1.19 19.55 3.62
N PRO A 24 -1.37 20.71 4.31
CA PRO A 24 -1.45 20.75 5.76
C PRO A 24 -2.67 19.94 6.22
N ASP A 25 -2.56 19.24 7.35
CA ASP A 25 -3.68 18.52 7.93
C ASP A 25 -4.88 19.46 8.09
N PRO A 26 -6.12 19.06 7.70
CA PRO A 26 -7.29 19.76 8.18
C PRO A 26 -7.24 19.74 9.72
N PRO A 27 -7.54 20.87 10.39
CA PRO A 27 -7.54 20.91 11.85
C PRO A 27 -8.45 19.78 12.34
N PRO A 28 -8.03 19.04 13.40
CA PRO A 28 -8.87 17.98 13.95
C PRO A 28 -10.26 18.57 14.20
N PRO A 29 -11.35 17.86 13.83
CA PRO A 29 -12.69 18.35 14.09
C PRO A 29 -12.76 18.71 15.57
N ALA A 30 -13.24 19.92 15.87
CA ALA A 30 -13.31 20.42 17.24
C ALA A 30 -14.11 19.40 18.06
N ALA A 31 -13.40 18.58 18.83
CA ALA A 31 -14.00 17.58 19.69
C ALA A 31 -14.72 18.35 20.79
N SER A 32 -16.03 18.53 20.62
CA SER A 32 -16.91 18.89 21.73
C SER A 32 -16.78 17.76 22.74
N LYS A 33 -16.01 18.00 23.81
CA LYS A 33 -15.78 17.01 24.87
C LYS A 33 -17.13 16.80 25.58
N PRO A 34 -17.81 15.65 25.39
CA PRO A 34 -19.02 15.35 26.15
C PRO A 34 -18.64 15.10 27.62
N PRO A 35 -19.58 15.18 28.56
CA PRO A 35 -19.28 14.98 29.98
C PRO A 35 -18.66 13.60 30.26
N LEU A 36 -17.65 13.58 31.12
CA LEU A 36 -16.84 12.42 31.50
C LEU A 36 -17.69 11.27 32.05
N GLY A 37 -17.75 10.16 31.30
CA GLY A 37 -18.37 8.90 31.73
C GLY A 37 -17.37 7.73 31.74
N LEU A 38 -17.61 6.73 32.60
CA LEU A 38 -16.80 5.49 32.69
C LEU A 38 -16.58 4.81 31.32
N ARG A 39 -17.58 4.87 30.44
CA ARG A 39 -17.49 4.33 29.07
C ARG A 39 -16.47 5.07 28.20
N GLN A 40 -16.31 6.39 28.35
CA GLN A 40 -15.28 7.14 27.64
C GLN A 40 -13.88 6.79 28.14
N LEU A 41 -13.72 6.56 29.44
CA LEU A 41 -12.40 6.19 29.98
C LEU A 41 -11.97 4.81 29.49
N LEU A 42 -12.92 3.89 29.32
CA LEU A 42 -12.70 2.56 28.75
C LEU A 42 -12.46 2.58 27.23
N SER A 43 -13.09 3.51 26.48
CA SER A 43 -12.90 3.63 25.03
C SER A 43 -11.71 4.53 24.63
N ALA A 44 -11.25 5.41 25.52
CA ALA A 44 -10.21 6.39 25.21
C ALA A 44 -8.89 5.79 24.71
N VAL A 45 -8.49 4.63 25.25
CA VAL A 45 -7.25 3.95 24.85
C VAL A 45 -7.39 3.27 23.48
N PRO A 46 -8.45 2.48 23.21
CA PRO A 46 -8.78 2.00 21.87
C PRO A 46 -8.90 3.13 20.83
N ASP A 47 -9.71 4.15 21.10
CA ASP A 47 -9.98 5.26 20.18
C ASP A 47 -8.70 6.05 19.85
N TRP A 48 -7.82 6.22 20.83
CA TRP A 48 -6.50 6.82 20.63
C TRP A 48 -5.60 5.95 19.73
N ALA A 49 -5.55 4.64 19.96
CA ALA A 49 -4.73 3.72 19.18
C ALA A 49 -5.19 3.70 17.71
N ASP A 50 -6.50 3.67 17.48
CA ASP A 50 -7.10 3.72 16.15
C ASP A 50 -6.82 5.06 15.44
N ALA A 51 -6.95 6.19 16.15
CA ALA A 51 -6.62 7.51 15.59
C ALA A 51 -5.13 7.67 15.24
N VAL A 52 -4.22 6.99 15.96
CA VAL A 52 -2.79 6.96 15.62
C VAL A 52 -2.53 6.06 14.42
N GLN A 53 -3.23 4.93 14.33
CA GLN A 53 -3.16 4.00 13.20
C GLN A 53 -3.60 4.68 11.89
N GLU A 54 -4.73 5.36 11.89
CA GLU A 54 -5.28 6.10 10.74
C GLU A 54 -4.33 7.21 10.26
N ARG A 55 -3.80 8.03 11.17
CA ARG A 55 -2.81 9.07 10.81
C ARG A 55 -1.60 8.49 10.09
N ARG A 56 -1.09 7.35 10.58
CA ARG A 56 0.07 6.69 10.00
C ARG A 56 -0.23 6.03 8.66
N ILE A 57 -1.48 5.66 8.34
CA ILE A 57 -1.87 5.11 7.01
C ILE A 57 -1.64 6.16 5.93
N ARG A 58 -1.93 7.42 6.24
CA ARG A 58 -1.79 8.55 5.33
C ARG A 58 -0.34 8.97 5.08
N ASP A 59 0.59 8.58 5.96
CA ASP A 59 2.02 8.84 5.77
C ASP A 59 2.61 7.97 4.65
N ARG A 60 2.74 8.54 3.44
CA ARG A 60 3.44 7.91 2.32
C ARG A 60 4.92 7.74 2.71
N ARG A 61 5.41 6.50 2.72
CA ARG A 61 6.82 6.21 3.00
C ARG A 61 7.67 6.70 1.82
N PRO A 62 8.73 7.49 2.06
CA PRO A 62 9.62 7.91 1.00
C PRO A 62 10.35 6.70 0.41
N LEU A 63 10.61 6.77 -0.90
CA LEU A 63 11.51 5.82 -1.55
C LEU A 63 12.90 5.89 -0.90
N TYR A 64 13.53 4.73 -0.84
CA TYR A 64 14.77 4.56 -0.10
C TYR A 64 15.95 5.15 -0.89
N ASP A 65 16.42 6.34 -0.49
CA ASP A 65 17.54 7.02 -1.13
C ASP A 65 18.90 6.48 -0.62
N HIS A 66 19.97 6.70 -1.37
CA HIS A 66 21.31 6.23 -1.03
C HIS A 66 21.80 6.78 0.32
N ALA A 67 21.39 7.99 0.68
CA ALA A 67 21.62 8.57 2.01
C ALA A 67 20.95 7.74 3.13
N SER A 68 19.69 7.33 2.92
CA SER A 68 18.95 6.47 3.86
C SER A 68 19.57 5.06 3.96
N TRP A 69 20.16 4.56 2.87
CA TRP A 69 20.91 3.31 2.86
C TRP A 69 22.18 3.38 3.70
N ARG A 70 22.91 4.49 3.62
CA ARG A 70 24.09 4.73 4.45
C ARG A 70 23.71 4.82 5.92
N GLU A 71 22.60 5.48 6.24
CA GLU A 71 22.06 5.57 7.59
C GLU A 71 21.64 4.21 8.15
N HIS A 72 21.07 3.34 7.32
CA HIS A 72 20.68 1.98 7.71
C HIS A 72 21.86 1.03 7.90
N ARG A 73 22.99 1.25 7.22
CA ARG A 73 24.22 0.47 7.47
C ARG A 73 24.91 0.83 8.80
N SER A 74 24.47 1.88 9.50
CA SER A 74 25.05 2.26 10.79
C SER A 74 24.87 1.14 11.83
N SER A 75 25.91 0.85 12.63
CA SER A 75 25.85 -0.15 13.71
C SER A 75 24.83 0.21 14.80
N ARG A 76 24.60 1.52 15.01
CA ARG A 76 23.56 2.05 15.91
C ARG A 76 22.13 1.85 15.41
N ARG A 77 21.94 1.28 14.22
CA ARG A 77 20.64 0.94 13.65
C ARG A 77 19.80 0.08 14.60
N HIS A 78 20.38 -0.95 15.21
CA HIS A 78 19.61 -1.89 16.03
C HIS A 78 19.03 -1.22 17.27
N LEU A 79 19.81 -0.38 17.96
CA LEU A 79 19.34 0.39 19.10
C LEU A 79 18.24 1.39 18.71
N ARG A 80 18.45 2.12 17.61
CA ARG A 80 17.45 3.05 17.09
C ARG A 80 16.18 2.32 16.69
N HIS A 81 16.27 1.18 16.02
CA HIS A 81 15.09 0.38 15.68
C HIS A 81 14.41 -0.18 16.92
N PHE A 82 15.15 -0.63 17.94
CA PHE A 82 14.55 -1.10 19.18
C PHE A 82 13.74 0.02 19.87
N LEU A 83 14.34 1.21 20.01
CA LEU A 83 13.69 2.36 20.64
C LEU A 83 12.54 2.92 19.79
N THR A 84 12.71 2.98 18.47
CA THR A 84 11.64 3.44 17.55
C THR A 84 10.57 2.37 17.31
N SER A 85 10.86 1.09 17.56
CA SER A 85 9.88 0.00 17.42
C SER A 85 8.75 0.16 18.42
N LEU A 86 9.04 0.68 19.63
CA LEU A 86 8.02 1.03 20.63
C LEU A 86 7.03 2.10 20.13
N SER A 87 7.43 2.89 19.14
CA SER A 87 6.55 3.82 18.43
C SER A 87 5.96 3.24 17.13
N SER A 88 6.21 1.97 16.81
CA SER A 88 5.68 1.34 15.59
C SER A 88 4.16 1.23 15.65
N ARG A 89 3.50 1.36 14.50
CA ARG A 89 2.05 1.19 14.36
C ARG A 89 1.57 -0.11 14.97
N VAL A 90 2.30 -1.20 14.72
CA VAL A 90 1.95 -2.54 15.19
C VAL A 90 1.98 -2.61 16.72
N ILE A 91 2.99 -2.03 17.36
CA ILE A 91 3.08 -2.06 18.83
C ILE A 91 1.99 -1.20 19.46
N LEU A 92 1.70 -0.03 18.87
CA LEU A 92 0.63 0.85 19.35
C LEU A 92 -0.76 0.22 19.18
N SER A 93 -1.01 -0.51 18.08
CA SER A 93 -2.27 -1.24 17.89
C SER A 93 -2.41 -2.43 18.85
N LEU A 94 -1.30 -3.00 19.34
CA LEU A 94 -1.33 -4.06 20.35
C LEU A 94 -1.47 -3.52 21.78
N ALA A 95 -1.30 -2.21 22.02
CA ALA A 95 -1.31 -1.65 23.36
C ALA A 95 -2.66 -1.86 24.10
N PRO A 96 -3.84 -1.62 23.49
CA PRO A 96 -5.12 -1.86 24.17
C PRO A 96 -5.33 -3.31 24.62
N PRO A 97 -5.20 -4.35 23.77
CA PRO A 97 -5.40 -5.73 24.20
C PRO A 97 -4.34 -6.19 25.21
N VAL A 98 -3.07 -5.80 25.04
CA VAL A 98 -2.00 -6.15 25.99
C VAL A 98 -2.28 -5.53 27.36
N ALA A 99 -2.66 -4.25 27.42
CA ALA A 99 -2.99 -3.57 28.66
C ALA A 99 -4.17 -4.25 29.39
N ALA A 100 -5.20 -4.67 28.65
CA ALA A 100 -6.33 -5.40 29.22
C ALA A 100 -5.90 -6.74 29.84
N PHE A 101 -5.10 -7.54 29.13
CA PHE A 101 -4.58 -8.80 29.66
C PHE A 101 -3.65 -8.59 30.86
N THR A 102 -2.80 -7.56 30.83
CA THR A 102 -1.93 -7.22 31.97
C THR A 102 -2.74 -6.78 33.19
N ALA A 103 -3.76 -5.93 33.01
CA ALA A 103 -4.63 -5.51 34.11
C ALA A 103 -5.38 -6.70 34.73
N PHE A 104 -5.88 -7.61 33.90
CA PHE A 104 -6.52 -8.84 34.35
C PHE A 104 -5.56 -9.75 35.12
N ALA A 105 -4.35 -9.98 34.59
CA ALA A 105 -3.32 -10.76 35.26
C ALA A 105 -2.89 -10.13 36.60
N ALA A 106 -2.74 -8.80 36.64
CA ALA A 106 -2.44 -8.06 37.86
C ALA A 106 -3.55 -8.21 38.90
N ALA A 107 -4.83 -8.12 38.50
CA ALA A 107 -5.96 -8.32 39.42
C ALA A 107 -5.96 -9.73 40.04
N ILE A 108 -5.71 -10.78 39.24
CA ILE A 108 -5.60 -12.16 39.73
C ILE A 108 -4.41 -12.29 40.69
N ALA A 109 -3.25 -11.73 40.32
CA ALA A 109 -2.06 -11.78 41.17
C ALA A 109 -2.30 -11.10 42.52
N THR A 110 -2.90 -9.90 42.51
CA THR A 110 -3.27 -9.17 43.75
C THR A 110 -4.28 -9.97 44.58
N TYR A 111 -5.31 -10.55 43.98
CA TYR A 111 -6.28 -11.40 44.67
C TYR A 111 -5.59 -12.58 45.39
N ASN A 112 -4.72 -13.31 44.68
CA ASN A 112 -4.00 -14.46 45.23
C ASN A 112 -3.03 -14.05 46.35
N THR A 113 -2.47 -12.83 46.32
CA THR A 113 -1.62 -12.33 47.43
C THR A 113 -2.42 -11.95 48.68
N LEU A 114 -3.65 -11.46 48.54
CA LEU A 114 -4.49 -11.01 49.65
C LEU A 114 -5.23 -12.17 50.33
N LEU A 115 -5.61 -13.20 49.57
CA LEU A 115 -6.39 -14.35 50.03
C LEU A 115 -5.70 -15.68 49.68
N PRO A 116 -4.52 -15.98 50.25
CA PRO A 116 -3.77 -17.19 49.91
C PRO A 116 -4.52 -18.49 50.24
N ALA A 117 -5.46 -18.45 51.20
CA ALA A 117 -6.29 -19.60 51.55
C ALA A 117 -7.29 -20.02 50.46
N HIS A 118 -7.65 -19.11 49.54
CA HIS A 118 -8.59 -19.36 48.44
C HIS A 118 -7.94 -19.03 47.09
N ALA A 119 -6.68 -19.43 46.91
CA ALA A 119 -5.91 -19.14 45.71
C ALA A 119 -6.57 -19.74 44.46
N LEU A 120 -6.72 -18.91 43.42
CA LEU A 120 -7.17 -19.35 42.10
C LEU A 120 -6.02 -20.03 41.39
N THR A 121 -6.12 -21.35 41.20
CA THR A 121 -5.14 -22.15 40.46
C THR A 121 -5.77 -22.69 39.18
N ALA A 122 -4.99 -22.68 38.09
CA ALA A 122 -5.38 -23.23 36.81
C ALA A 122 -4.33 -24.24 36.34
N SER A 123 -4.76 -25.32 35.70
CA SER A 123 -3.86 -26.33 35.14
C SER A 123 -3.12 -25.76 33.92
N SER A 124 -1.82 -26.05 33.79
CA SER A 124 -0.99 -25.65 32.64
C SER A 124 -1.16 -26.55 31.42
N LEU A 125 -1.83 -27.71 31.56
CA LEU A 125 -1.96 -28.71 30.51
C LEU A 125 -2.65 -28.18 29.24
N PRO A 126 -3.78 -27.45 29.31
CA PRO A 126 -4.41 -26.91 28.10
C PRO A 126 -3.51 -25.93 27.34
N TYR A 127 -2.70 -25.15 28.06
CA TYR A 127 -1.76 -24.21 27.46
C TYR A 127 -0.63 -24.94 26.71
N GLN A 128 -0.08 -26.01 27.29
CA GLN A 128 0.98 -26.81 26.67
C GLN A 128 0.52 -27.48 25.37
N LEU A 129 -0.73 -27.93 25.30
CA LEU A 129 -1.29 -28.58 24.11
C LEU A 129 -1.71 -27.56 23.03
N THR A 130 -2.23 -26.40 23.43
CA THR A 130 -2.74 -25.39 22.48
C THR A 130 -1.66 -24.48 21.91
N ALA A 131 -0.60 -24.17 22.67
CA ALA A 131 0.50 -23.33 22.21
C ALA A 131 1.15 -23.80 20.88
N PRO A 132 1.54 -25.07 20.70
CA PRO A 132 2.12 -25.54 19.43
C PRO A 132 1.09 -25.51 18.28
N ALA A 133 -0.18 -25.81 18.55
CA ALA A 133 -1.24 -25.73 17.55
C ALA A 133 -1.43 -24.28 17.06
N LEU A 134 -1.50 -23.31 17.97
CA LEU A 134 -1.58 -21.88 17.62
C LEU A 134 -0.34 -21.40 16.88
N ALA A 135 0.86 -21.87 17.27
CA ALA A 135 2.11 -21.54 16.58
C ALA A 135 2.12 -22.04 15.12
N LEU A 136 1.71 -23.29 14.89
CA LEU A 136 1.62 -23.86 13.53
C LEU A 136 0.58 -23.14 12.68
N LEU A 137 -0.60 -22.86 13.23
CA LEU A 137 -1.64 -22.09 12.55
C LEU A 137 -1.15 -20.69 12.16
N LEU A 138 -0.38 -20.04 13.03
CA LEU A 138 0.21 -18.74 12.76
C LEU A 138 1.22 -18.80 11.61
N VAL A 139 2.09 -19.82 11.59
CA VAL A 139 3.06 -20.02 10.49
C VAL A 139 2.35 -20.22 9.15
N PHE A 140 1.36 -21.10 9.09
CA PHE A 140 0.60 -21.30 7.84
C PHE A 140 -0.14 -20.04 7.40
N ARG A 141 -0.68 -19.27 8.34
CA ARG A 141 -1.32 -17.98 8.05
C ARG A 141 -0.33 -16.96 7.49
N THR A 142 0.87 -16.86 8.07
CA THR A 142 1.89 -15.91 7.62
C THR A 142 2.45 -16.29 6.25
N GLU A 143 2.67 -17.58 5.99
CA GLU A 143 3.11 -18.08 4.68
C GLU A 143 2.08 -17.77 3.59
N ALA A 144 0.79 -18.08 3.83
CA ALA A 144 -0.28 -17.77 2.87
C ALA A 144 -0.42 -16.26 2.64
N SER A 145 -0.27 -15.44 3.68
CA SER A 145 -0.30 -13.98 3.56
C SER A 145 0.88 -13.46 2.73
N TYR A 146 2.07 -14.03 2.92
CA TYR A 146 3.26 -13.68 2.17
C TYR A 146 3.14 -14.06 0.68
N ALA A 147 2.60 -15.25 0.38
CA ALA A 147 2.35 -15.68 -1.00
C ALA A 147 1.45 -14.69 -1.76
N ARG A 148 0.33 -14.27 -1.15
CA ARG A 148 -0.58 -13.25 -1.73
C ARG A 148 0.11 -11.90 -1.95
N PHE A 149 0.94 -11.46 -1.00
CA PHE A 149 1.71 -10.23 -1.14
C PHE A 149 2.70 -10.30 -2.32
N ASP A 150 3.41 -11.43 -2.45
CA ASP A 150 4.36 -11.63 -3.54
C ASP A 150 3.68 -11.74 -4.91
N GLU A 151 2.52 -12.40 -4.99
CA GLU A 151 1.68 -12.45 -6.19
C GLU A 151 1.22 -11.04 -6.61
N GLY A 152 0.75 -10.22 -5.66
CA GLY A 152 0.37 -8.83 -5.91
C GLY A 152 1.54 -7.99 -6.43
N ARG A 153 2.73 -8.14 -5.83
CA ARG A 153 3.96 -7.48 -6.30
C ARG A 153 4.33 -7.92 -7.71
N LYS A 154 4.27 -9.22 -8.01
CA LYS A 154 4.53 -9.77 -9.35
C LYS A 154 3.53 -9.24 -10.38
N ALA A 155 2.25 -9.18 -10.04
CA ALA A 155 1.22 -8.62 -10.92
C ALA A 155 1.46 -7.12 -11.21
N TRP A 156 1.78 -6.33 -10.18
CA TRP A 156 2.13 -4.92 -10.35
C TRP A 156 3.34 -4.70 -11.25
N MET A 157 4.39 -5.51 -11.08
CA MET A 157 5.58 -5.45 -11.94
C MET A 157 5.26 -5.82 -13.40
N ARG A 158 4.40 -6.81 -13.64
CA ARG A 158 3.95 -7.17 -15.00
C ARG A 158 3.22 -6.01 -15.68
N VAL A 159 2.36 -5.30 -14.96
CA VAL A 159 1.65 -4.12 -15.48
C VAL A 159 2.64 -3.01 -15.87
N LEU A 160 3.62 -2.70 -15.01
CA LEU A 160 4.63 -1.68 -15.32
C LEU A 160 5.52 -2.08 -16.51
N ALA A 161 5.92 -3.36 -16.58
CA ALA A 161 6.71 -3.88 -17.70
C ALA A 161 5.92 -3.77 -19.01
N GLY A 162 4.66 -4.19 -19.03
CA GLY A 162 3.80 -4.09 -20.21
C GLY A 162 3.57 -2.64 -20.66
N ALA A 163 3.36 -1.71 -19.72
CA ALA A 163 3.26 -0.28 -20.05
C ALA A 163 4.56 0.28 -20.63
N ALA A 164 5.72 -0.10 -20.08
CA ALA A 164 7.02 0.33 -20.60
C ALA A 164 7.32 -0.26 -21.98
N GLU A 165 6.97 -1.52 -22.22
CA GLU A 165 7.13 -2.18 -23.51
C GLU A 165 6.24 -1.54 -24.58
N LEU A 166 4.95 -1.29 -24.27
CA LEU A 166 4.03 -0.56 -25.15
C LEU A 166 4.58 0.84 -25.49
N ALA A 167 5.01 1.60 -24.49
CA ALA A 167 5.59 2.92 -24.70
C ALA A 167 6.86 2.84 -25.58
N GLY A 168 7.73 1.86 -25.35
CA GLY A 168 8.93 1.60 -26.14
C GLY A 168 8.62 1.29 -27.60
N MET A 169 7.61 0.45 -27.88
CA MET A 169 7.17 0.12 -29.24
C MET A 169 6.64 1.36 -29.98
N VAL A 170 5.85 2.21 -29.30
CA VAL A 170 5.39 3.49 -29.85
C VAL A 170 6.57 4.45 -30.10
N MET A 171 7.57 4.45 -29.21
CA MET A 171 8.75 5.31 -29.34
C MET A 171 9.70 4.91 -30.47
N HIS A 172 9.84 3.62 -30.75
CA HIS A 172 10.77 3.10 -31.77
C HIS A 172 10.26 3.31 -33.21
N ARG A 173 9.03 3.79 -33.40
CA ARG A 173 8.49 4.10 -34.72
C ARG A 173 9.29 5.24 -35.38
N PRO A 174 9.75 5.08 -36.64
CA PRO A 174 10.39 6.15 -37.39
C PRO A 174 9.48 7.38 -37.45
N ALA A 175 10.01 8.55 -37.10
CA ALA A 175 9.25 9.79 -37.14
C ALA A 175 8.88 10.11 -38.60
N ALA A 176 7.61 10.01 -38.95
CA ALA A 176 7.11 10.49 -40.22
C ALA A 176 6.98 12.01 -40.16
N GLN A 177 8.08 12.73 -40.45
CA GLN A 177 8.22 14.18 -40.75
C GLN A 177 7.48 15.27 -39.93
N HIS A 178 6.61 14.93 -38.98
CA HIS A 178 6.02 15.83 -37.98
C HIS A 178 5.81 15.03 -36.69
N ASP A 179 6.14 15.65 -35.55
CA ASP A 179 5.80 15.12 -34.22
C ASP A 179 4.27 14.94 -34.14
N ASP A 180 3.83 13.70 -34.27
CA ASP A 180 2.42 13.36 -34.25
C ASP A 180 1.85 13.59 -32.83
N PRO A 181 0.98 14.60 -32.61
CA PRO A 181 0.41 14.86 -31.29
C PRO A 181 -0.36 13.64 -30.76
N LEU A 182 -0.89 12.80 -31.67
CA LEU A 182 -1.57 11.55 -31.32
C LEU A 182 -0.62 10.53 -30.67
N ARG A 183 0.63 10.47 -31.15
CA ARG A 183 1.68 9.60 -30.58
C ARG A 183 2.03 10.05 -29.16
N GLN A 184 2.16 11.35 -28.93
CA GLN A 184 2.45 11.88 -27.60
C GLN A 184 1.28 11.64 -26.63
N ALA A 185 0.04 11.84 -27.10
CA ALA A 185 -1.16 11.51 -26.34
C ALA A 185 -1.22 10.01 -25.98
N LEU A 186 -0.91 9.12 -26.92
CA LEU A 186 -0.86 7.67 -26.69
C LEU A 186 0.16 7.29 -25.60
N ILE A 187 1.38 7.83 -25.64
CA ILE A 187 2.40 7.58 -24.60
C ILE A 187 1.89 8.09 -23.23
N ASN A 188 1.27 9.25 -23.20
CA ASN A 188 0.69 9.80 -21.99
C ASN A 188 -0.43 8.92 -21.42
N TYR A 189 -1.30 8.36 -22.26
CA TYR A 189 -2.32 7.40 -21.83
C TYR A 189 -1.70 6.10 -21.28
N ILE A 190 -0.65 5.59 -21.92
CA ILE A 190 0.08 4.40 -21.46
C ILE A 190 0.69 4.66 -20.06
N LEU A 191 1.26 5.85 -19.83
CA LEU A 191 1.82 6.24 -18.53
C LEU A 191 0.74 6.55 -17.48
N ALA A 192 -0.42 7.05 -17.91
CA ALA A 192 -1.55 7.31 -17.04
C ALA A 192 -2.19 6.02 -16.51
N PHE A 193 -2.16 4.92 -17.26
CA PHE A 193 -2.80 3.67 -16.85
C PHE A 193 -2.29 3.13 -15.49
N PRO A 194 -0.97 2.93 -15.27
CA PRO A 194 -0.46 2.53 -13.97
C PRO A 194 -0.79 3.51 -12.84
N VAL A 195 -0.83 4.81 -13.11
CA VAL A 195 -1.18 5.83 -12.12
C VAL A 195 -2.66 5.75 -11.74
N ALA A 196 -3.55 5.62 -12.73
CA ALA A 196 -4.97 5.41 -12.52
C ALA A 196 -5.24 4.10 -11.77
N LEU A 197 -4.50 3.03 -12.10
CA LEU A 197 -4.59 1.74 -11.42
C LEU A 197 -4.14 1.84 -9.96
N LYS A 198 -3.02 2.51 -9.68
CA LYS A 198 -2.56 2.79 -8.31
C LYS A 198 -3.66 3.46 -7.50
N CYS A 199 -4.28 4.50 -8.06
CA CYS A 199 -5.31 5.26 -7.36
C CYS A 199 -6.63 4.47 -7.20
N HIS A 200 -6.87 3.50 -8.08
CA HIS A 200 -8.02 2.61 -7.95
C HIS A 200 -7.85 1.57 -6.81
N ILE A 201 -6.61 1.11 -6.57
CA ILE A 201 -6.32 0.09 -5.55
C ILE A 201 -6.07 0.71 -4.16
N ILE A 202 -5.51 1.93 -4.10
CA ILE A 202 -5.14 2.58 -2.84
C ILE A 202 -6.24 3.54 -2.38
N CYS A 203 -6.79 3.30 -1.19
CA CYS A 203 -7.69 4.23 -0.50
C CYS A 203 -7.00 5.58 -0.23
N ASP A 204 -7.75 6.69 -0.29
CA ASP A 204 -7.25 8.06 -0.07
C ASP A 204 -6.26 8.60 -1.12
N SER A 205 -6.38 8.15 -2.37
CA SER A 205 -5.62 8.72 -3.48
C SER A 205 -6.45 9.72 -4.28
N ASP A 206 -5.91 10.92 -4.47
CA ASP A 206 -6.53 11.93 -5.33
C ASP A 206 -6.15 11.70 -6.79
N VAL A 207 -7.05 11.02 -7.51
CA VAL A 207 -6.89 10.69 -8.93
C VAL A 207 -6.68 11.93 -9.79
N LYS A 208 -7.35 13.05 -9.44
CA LYS A 208 -7.30 14.27 -10.24
C LYS A 208 -5.89 14.84 -10.22
N THR A 209 -5.33 15.03 -9.02
CA THR A 209 -3.99 15.59 -8.85
C THR A 209 -2.89 14.68 -9.42
N ASP A 210 -3.03 13.36 -9.25
CA ASP A 210 -2.01 12.40 -9.73
C ASP A 210 -2.01 12.24 -11.27
N LEU A 211 -3.13 12.50 -11.95
CA LEU A 211 -3.25 12.45 -13.41
C LEU A 211 -3.13 13.81 -14.09
N GLN A 212 -3.16 14.91 -13.32
CA GLN A 212 -3.04 16.26 -13.85
C GLN A 212 -1.67 16.45 -14.52
N GLY A 213 -1.68 16.91 -15.77
CA GLY A 213 -0.47 17.08 -16.59
C GLY A 213 -0.02 15.84 -17.36
N LEU A 214 -0.63 14.68 -17.13
CA LEU A 214 -0.50 13.50 -18.00
C LEU A 214 -1.60 13.50 -19.07
N LEU A 215 -2.87 13.70 -18.67
CA LEU A 215 -3.99 13.80 -19.61
C LEU A 215 -4.40 15.26 -19.85
N ASN A 216 -5.05 15.50 -20.99
CA ASN A 216 -5.79 16.73 -21.22
C ASN A 216 -6.97 16.82 -20.23
N GLU A 217 -7.40 18.04 -19.92
CA GLU A 217 -8.49 18.27 -18.95
C GLU A 217 -9.81 17.61 -19.38
N ASP A 218 -10.11 17.57 -20.68
CA ASP A 218 -11.32 16.93 -21.20
C ASP A 218 -11.31 15.41 -20.97
N ASP A 219 -10.21 14.74 -21.32
CA ASP A 219 -10.04 13.29 -21.12
C ASP A 219 -10.02 12.95 -19.63
N LEU A 220 -9.37 13.80 -18.81
CA LEU A 220 -9.32 13.65 -17.37
C LEU A 220 -10.73 13.68 -16.75
N ASN A 221 -11.60 14.59 -17.20
CA ASN A 221 -12.98 14.67 -16.73
C ASN A 221 -13.77 13.40 -17.08
N VAL A 222 -13.56 12.81 -18.25
CA VAL A 222 -14.18 11.53 -18.64
C VAL A 222 -13.69 10.39 -17.74
N VAL A 223 -12.38 10.31 -17.45
CA VAL A 223 -11.84 9.30 -16.52
C VAL A 223 -12.42 9.48 -15.12
N LEU A 224 -12.53 10.71 -14.61
CA LEU A 224 -13.07 11.00 -13.28
C LEU A 224 -14.55 10.63 -13.15
N ALA A 225 -15.33 10.85 -14.22
CA ALA A 225 -16.75 10.48 -14.30
C ALA A 225 -16.96 8.96 -14.38
N SER A 226 -15.98 8.22 -14.89
CA SER A 226 -16.08 6.76 -15.03
C SER A 226 -16.00 6.02 -13.69
N LYS A 227 -16.80 4.95 -13.54
CA LYS A 227 -16.74 4.06 -12.37
C LYS A 227 -15.43 3.25 -12.33
N HIS A 228 -15.00 2.75 -13.48
CA HIS A 228 -13.80 1.92 -13.62
C HIS A 228 -12.71 2.70 -14.37
N ARG A 229 -12.07 3.62 -13.66
CA ARG A 229 -11.04 4.53 -14.17
C ARG A 229 -9.90 3.86 -14.96
N PRO A 230 -9.21 2.82 -14.46
CA PRO A 230 -8.14 2.18 -15.22
C PRO A 230 -8.64 1.53 -16.51
N ARG A 231 -9.87 0.98 -16.52
CA ARG A 231 -10.48 0.43 -17.73
C ARG A 231 -10.76 1.52 -18.76
N CYS A 232 -11.28 2.68 -18.32
CA CYS A 232 -11.50 3.83 -19.20
C CYS A 232 -10.20 4.26 -19.90
N VAL A 233 -9.07 4.27 -19.18
CA VAL A 233 -7.76 4.61 -19.77
C VAL A 233 -7.31 3.57 -20.79
N ILE A 234 -7.56 2.27 -20.56
CA ILE A 234 -7.26 1.22 -21.56
C ILE A 234 -8.07 1.45 -22.85
N GLU A 235 -9.35 1.82 -22.75
CA GLU A 235 -10.16 2.14 -23.93
C GLU A 235 -9.58 3.30 -24.74
N PHE A 236 -9.08 4.36 -24.07
CA PHE A 236 -8.40 5.46 -24.75
C PHE A 236 -7.11 5.02 -25.45
N ILE A 237 -6.34 4.10 -24.83
CA ILE A 237 -5.16 3.50 -25.47
C ILE A 237 -5.59 2.74 -26.74
N SER A 238 -6.60 1.87 -26.64
CA SER A 238 -7.11 1.09 -27.78
C SER A 238 -7.61 1.97 -28.93
N GLN A 239 -8.38 3.01 -28.64
CA GLN A 239 -8.88 3.96 -29.65
C GLN A 239 -7.73 4.73 -30.31
N SER A 240 -6.76 5.18 -29.51
CA SER A 240 -5.58 5.86 -30.04
C SER A 240 -4.77 4.93 -30.95
N LEU A 241 -4.61 3.65 -30.60
CA LEU A 241 -3.92 2.66 -31.44
C LEU A 241 -4.62 2.39 -32.78
N GLN A 242 -5.96 2.45 -32.81
CA GLN A 242 -6.73 2.31 -34.06
C GLN A 242 -6.56 3.52 -34.98
N MET A 243 -6.46 4.72 -34.40
CA MET A 243 -6.24 5.96 -35.16
C MET A 243 -4.82 6.06 -35.72
N LEU A 244 -3.84 5.40 -35.08
CA LEU A 244 -2.50 5.28 -35.65
C LEU A 244 -2.48 4.27 -36.81
N ASP A 245 -1.91 4.69 -37.93
CA ASP A 245 -1.62 3.81 -39.07
C ASP A 245 -0.42 2.89 -38.75
N LEU A 246 -0.69 1.82 -37.98
CA LEU A 246 0.27 0.78 -37.61
C LEU A 246 0.22 -0.39 -38.60
N ASP A 247 1.39 -0.99 -38.85
CA ASP A 247 1.46 -2.30 -39.50
C ASP A 247 0.58 -3.29 -38.72
N GLU A 248 -0.23 -4.08 -39.43
CA GLU A 248 -1.22 -4.98 -38.82
C GLU A 248 -0.58 -5.91 -37.77
N GLN A 249 0.63 -6.43 -38.04
CA GLN A 249 1.38 -7.26 -37.09
C GLN A 249 1.75 -6.52 -35.80
N LYS A 250 2.18 -5.26 -35.87
CA LYS A 250 2.53 -4.45 -34.69
C LYS A 250 1.28 -4.13 -33.89
N ARG A 251 0.15 -3.86 -34.58
CA ARG A 251 -1.16 -3.64 -33.96
C ARG A 251 -1.61 -4.86 -33.16
N THR A 252 -1.59 -6.06 -33.76
CA THR A 252 -1.97 -7.30 -33.06
C THR A 252 -1.11 -7.56 -31.81
N ILE A 253 0.21 -7.31 -31.90
CA ILE A 253 1.11 -7.46 -30.74
C ILE A 253 0.74 -6.48 -29.63
N MET A 254 0.56 -5.20 -29.96
CA MET A 254 0.22 -4.17 -28.96
C MET A 254 -1.16 -4.41 -28.32
N GLU A 255 -2.15 -4.82 -29.11
CA GLU A 255 -3.47 -5.21 -28.61
C GLU A 255 -3.39 -6.44 -27.69
N SER A 256 -2.55 -7.43 -28.03
CA SER A 256 -2.35 -8.60 -27.17
C SER A 256 -1.73 -8.24 -25.81
N VAL A 257 -0.82 -7.25 -25.77
CA VAL A 257 -0.21 -6.75 -24.53
C VAL A 257 -1.24 -5.98 -23.69
N CYS A 258 -2.10 -5.19 -24.34
CA CYS A 258 -3.21 -4.49 -23.70
C CYS A 258 -4.25 -5.48 -23.14
N ALA A 259 -4.57 -6.54 -23.89
CA ALA A 259 -5.47 -7.62 -23.48
C ALA A 259 -4.89 -8.47 -22.33
N SER A 260 -3.60 -8.77 -22.35
CA SER A 260 -2.91 -9.47 -21.26
C SER A 260 -2.87 -8.64 -19.97
N SER A 261 -2.61 -7.33 -20.10
CA SER A 261 -2.58 -6.40 -18.97
C SER A 261 -3.97 -6.18 -18.34
N SER A 262 -5.03 -6.12 -19.17
CA SER A 262 -6.42 -6.07 -18.71
C SER A 262 -6.92 -7.41 -18.15
N SER A 263 -6.47 -8.54 -18.69
CA SER A 263 -6.78 -9.87 -18.14
C SER A 263 -6.11 -10.09 -16.79
N GLY A 264 -4.89 -9.60 -16.60
CA GLY A 264 -4.23 -9.55 -15.29
C GLY A 264 -5.00 -8.70 -14.27
N PHE A 265 -5.70 -7.67 -14.72
CA PHE A 265 -6.60 -6.85 -13.90
C PHE A 265 -7.93 -7.56 -13.60
N LEU A 266 -8.54 -8.23 -14.60
CA LEU A 266 -9.74 -9.03 -14.37
C LEU A 266 -9.48 -10.16 -13.36
N PHE A 267 -8.32 -10.82 -13.44
CA PHE A 267 -7.89 -11.84 -12.49
C PHE A 267 -7.69 -11.28 -11.07
N LEU A 268 -7.16 -10.05 -10.93
CA LEU A 268 -7.06 -9.36 -9.63
C LEU A 268 -8.43 -8.91 -9.09
N SER A 269 -9.39 -8.59 -9.97
CA SER A 269 -10.74 -8.14 -9.58
C SER A 269 -11.75 -9.27 -9.31
N HIS A 270 -11.51 -10.47 -9.84
CA HIS A 270 -12.34 -11.67 -9.60
C HIS A 270 -11.79 -12.61 -8.53
N THR A 271 -10.56 -12.39 -8.06
CA THR A 271 -10.01 -13.16 -6.94
C THR A 271 -10.58 -12.86 -5.54
N PRO A 272 -11.28 -11.74 -5.24
CA PRO A 272 -11.97 -11.62 -3.96
C PRO A 272 -13.29 -12.42 -3.91
N ASP A 273 -13.89 -12.79 -5.03
CA ASP A 273 -15.19 -13.48 -5.08
C ASP A 273 -15.08 -15.02 -5.26
N LEU A 274 -13.86 -15.55 -5.44
CA LEU A 274 -13.61 -16.99 -5.62
C LEU A 274 -13.14 -17.72 -4.35
N LEU A 275 -13.13 -17.04 -3.21
CA LEU A 275 -13.16 -17.69 -1.91
C LEU A 275 -14.60 -17.65 -1.42
N PRO A 276 -15.40 -18.72 -1.58
CA PRO A 276 -16.68 -18.76 -0.90
C PRO A 276 -16.41 -18.58 0.60
N ASP A 277 -17.16 -17.68 1.23
CA ASP A 277 -17.25 -17.42 2.68
C ASP A 277 -17.63 -18.67 3.51
N SER A 278 -17.49 -19.88 2.96
CA SER A 278 -17.99 -21.13 3.53
C SER A 278 -16.91 -22.10 4.05
N SER A 279 -15.62 -21.86 3.87
CA SER A 279 -14.60 -22.88 4.24
C SER A 279 -14.00 -22.77 5.65
N PHE A 280 -14.40 -21.79 6.47
CA PHE A 280 -13.95 -21.73 7.88
C PHE A 280 -15.06 -21.90 8.94
N SER A 281 -16.31 -22.10 8.52
CA SER A 281 -17.44 -22.33 9.44
C SER A 281 -17.86 -23.81 9.58
N GLY A 282 -17.13 -24.76 8.96
CA GLY A 282 -17.58 -26.16 8.82
C GLY A 282 -16.88 -27.22 9.68
N ILE A 283 -15.84 -26.91 10.46
CA ILE A 283 -15.02 -27.94 11.17
C ILE A 283 -15.34 -28.02 12.68
N LEU A 284 -16.50 -27.51 13.13
CA LEU A 284 -16.92 -27.60 14.55
C LEU A 284 -18.37 -28.05 14.76
N ARG A 285 -18.94 -28.87 13.88
CA ARG A 285 -20.14 -29.66 14.20
C ARG A 285 -20.12 -31.04 13.55
N SER A 286 -20.44 -32.03 14.40
CA SER A 286 -20.63 -33.49 14.17
C SER A 286 -19.39 -34.34 14.45
N GLN A 287 -19.32 -35.33 15.35
CA GLN A 287 -20.31 -36.16 16.10
C GLN A 287 -21.55 -36.59 15.33
#